data_AF-A0A4P6PCQ3-F1
#
_entry.id   AF-A0A4P6PCQ3-F1
#
_cell.length_a   1.000
_cell.length_b   1.000
_cell.length_c   1.000
_cell.angle_alpha   90.00
_cell.angle_beta   90.00
_cell.angle_gamma   90.00
#
_symmetry.space_group_name_H-M   'P 1'
#
loop_
_entity.id
_entity.type
_entity.pdbx_description
1 polymer ?
#
loop_
_entity_poly.entity_id
_entity_poly.type
_entity_poly.pdbx_seq_one_letter_code
_entity_poly.pdbx_strand_id
1 'polypeptide(L)'
;MTTTHSLINQLIQLQELIVANMQKKVSQPNARLDELNKSIQALSADVPQQIKAHFNRLLQKHPEAIVPVAGELCTGCGMSLTKSLVQSVVKSEALNRCPNCARFLYYPDQLVERERVSRSYGEVQKKGIARFTAPELMIFPLKGNSGEEVLAEMCQRMQQEGFVNNSEHLLDLALQREAIISTAVDNGLAFPHVRGVEGGGLSMAVGISKKGVKFGGPGRTLSRIFFFMVIPTATSAFYLKLISGLSKTFRDKDTREMLLNCADEAELWKALNKTTRKTFKQ
;
A
#
# COMPACT_ATOMS: atom_id res chain seq x y z
N MET A 1 -10.17 -27.27 4.84
CA MET A 1 -9.79 -26.01 5.52
C MET A 1 -10.64 -25.88 6.77
N THR A 2 -10.05 -25.59 7.94
CA THR A 2 -10.82 -25.36 9.18
C THR A 2 -11.70 -24.12 9.03
N THR A 3 -12.84 -24.08 9.72
CA THR A 3 -13.76 -22.92 9.73
C THR A 3 -13.04 -21.62 10.10
N THR A 4 -12.06 -21.69 10.99
CA THR A 4 -11.22 -20.55 11.41
C THR A 4 -10.39 -19.98 10.27
N HIS A 5 -9.72 -20.82 9.47
CA HIS A 5 -8.89 -20.36 8.35
C HIS A 5 -9.73 -19.65 7.29
N SER A 6 -10.91 -20.20 6.97
CA SER A 6 -11.84 -19.54 6.05
C SER A 6 -12.29 -18.18 6.57
N LEU A 7 -12.57 -18.08 7.87
CA LEU A 7 -12.98 -16.83 8.49
C LEU A 7 -11.84 -15.79 8.51
N ILE A 8 -10.60 -16.19 8.77
CA ILE A 8 -9.42 -15.30 8.69
C ILE A 8 -9.31 -14.74 7.27
N ASN A 9 -9.36 -15.60 6.25
CA ASN A 9 -9.29 -15.16 4.84
C ASN A 9 -10.44 -14.21 4.49
N GLN A 10 -11.65 -14.49 4.97
CA GLN A 10 -12.80 -13.61 4.79
C GLN A 10 -12.58 -12.23 5.43
N LEU A 11 -12.00 -12.17 6.64
CA LEU A 11 -11.69 -10.90 7.31
C LEU A 11 -10.58 -10.12 6.59
N ILE A 12 -9.56 -10.82 6.05
CA ILE A 12 -8.50 -10.20 5.24
C ILE A 12 -9.10 -9.60 3.97
N GLN A 13 -9.90 -10.36 3.23
CA GLN A 13 -10.58 -9.86 2.02
C GLN A 13 -11.52 -8.69 2.33
N LEU A 14 -12.28 -8.76 3.42
CA LEU A 14 -13.15 -7.66 3.86
C LEU A 14 -12.36 -6.41 4.19
N GLN A 15 -11.23 -6.54 4.87
CA GLN A 15 -10.31 -5.44 5.12
C GLN A 15 -9.81 -4.82 3.81
N GLU A 16 -9.36 -5.64 2.85
CA GLU A 16 -8.85 -5.14 1.57
C GLU A 16 -9.91 -4.33 0.81
N LEU A 17 -11.14 -4.82 0.73
CA LEU A 17 -12.24 -4.09 0.08
C LEU A 17 -12.56 -2.77 0.79
N ILE A 18 -12.63 -2.78 2.13
CA ILE A 18 -12.90 -1.57 2.91
C ILE A 18 -11.78 -0.55 2.72
N VAL A 19 -10.52 -0.97 2.73
CA VAL A 19 -9.40 -0.07 2.54
C VAL A 19 -9.35 0.45 1.10
N ALA A 20 -9.62 -0.38 0.09
CA ALA A 20 -9.76 0.07 -1.29
C ALA A 20 -10.87 1.12 -1.44
N ASN A 21 -11.98 0.96 -0.72
CA ASN A 21 -13.06 1.95 -0.67
C ASN A 21 -12.60 3.29 -0.07
N MET A 22 -11.85 3.25 1.05
CA MET A 22 -11.26 4.46 1.64
C MET A 22 -10.31 5.15 0.67
N GLN A 23 -9.47 4.39 -0.03
CA GLN A 23 -8.54 4.92 -1.03
C GLN A 23 -9.28 5.61 -2.17
N LYS A 24 -10.28 4.96 -2.77
CA LYS A 24 -11.07 5.55 -3.85
C LYS A 24 -11.76 6.84 -3.42
N LYS A 25 -12.34 6.90 -2.21
CA LYS A 25 -12.92 8.16 -1.68
C LYS A 25 -11.90 9.28 -1.58
N VAL A 26 -10.67 8.96 -1.19
CA VAL A 26 -9.60 9.94 -1.01
C VAL A 26 -9.00 10.41 -2.35
N SER A 27 -8.81 9.50 -3.31
CA SER A 27 -8.16 9.80 -4.60
C SER A 27 -9.15 10.24 -5.69
N GLN A 28 -10.42 9.83 -5.58
CA GLN A 28 -11.48 10.07 -6.55
C GLN A 28 -12.79 10.43 -5.83
N PRO A 29 -12.97 11.71 -5.42
CA PRO A 29 -14.15 12.14 -4.66
C PRO A 29 -15.50 11.84 -5.33
N ASN A 30 -15.51 11.75 -6.67
CA ASN A 30 -16.70 11.49 -7.47
C ASN A 30 -16.79 10.02 -7.97
N ALA A 31 -15.96 9.11 -7.44
CA ALA A 31 -16.03 7.71 -7.82
C ALA A 31 -17.39 7.10 -7.45
N ARG A 32 -17.94 6.30 -8.36
CA ARG A 32 -19.08 5.42 -8.04
C ARG A 32 -18.57 4.24 -7.23
N LEU A 33 -19.12 4.06 -6.04
CA LEU A 33 -18.66 3.05 -5.07
C LEU A 33 -19.72 1.98 -4.80
N ASP A 34 -20.82 1.97 -5.56
CA ASP A 34 -21.99 1.12 -5.28
C ASP A 34 -21.65 -0.37 -5.36
N GLU A 35 -20.93 -0.80 -6.40
CA GLU A 35 -20.49 -2.19 -6.56
C GLU A 35 -19.53 -2.62 -5.47
N LEU A 36 -18.61 -1.73 -5.08
CA LEU A 36 -17.66 -1.99 -4.00
C LEU A 36 -18.38 -2.09 -2.65
N ASN A 37 -19.31 -1.17 -2.35
CA ASN A 37 -20.10 -1.22 -1.14
C ASN A 37 -20.99 -2.47 -1.10
N LYS A 38 -21.56 -2.91 -2.22
CA LYS A 38 -22.29 -4.18 -2.33
C LYS A 38 -21.39 -5.38 -2.03
N SER A 39 -20.18 -5.40 -2.58
CA SER A 39 -19.19 -6.47 -2.32
C SER A 39 -18.78 -6.52 -0.84
N ILE A 40 -18.54 -5.37 -0.22
CA ILE A 40 -18.28 -5.25 1.23
C ILE A 40 -19.46 -5.78 2.05
N GLN A 41 -20.69 -5.40 1.69
CA GLN A 41 -21.89 -5.86 2.39
C GLN A 41 -22.08 -7.37 2.28
N ALA A 42 -21.93 -7.92 1.08
CA ALA A 42 -22.04 -9.37 0.84
C ALA A 42 -21.01 -10.15 1.66
N LEU A 43 -19.73 -9.77 1.58
CA LEU A 43 -18.67 -10.46 2.32
C LEU A 43 -18.81 -10.30 3.83
N SER A 44 -19.40 -9.19 4.29
CA SER A 44 -19.66 -8.94 5.71
C SER A 44 -20.94 -9.61 6.24
N ALA A 45 -21.78 -10.18 5.38
CA ALA A 45 -23.04 -10.81 5.81
C ALA A 45 -22.80 -12.11 6.59
N ASP A 46 -21.82 -12.90 6.14
CA ASP A 46 -21.53 -14.21 6.74
C ASP A 46 -20.56 -14.14 7.94
N VAL A 47 -20.08 -12.94 8.29
CA VAL A 47 -19.21 -12.74 9.45
C VAL A 47 -20.05 -12.74 10.74
N PRO A 48 -19.73 -13.58 11.75
CA PRO A 48 -20.46 -13.60 13.02
C PRO A 48 -20.57 -12.22 13.67
N GLN A 49 -21.76 -11.89 14.20
CA GLN A 49 -22.08 -10.53 14.67
C GLN A 49 -21.08 -9.97 15.69
N GLN A 50 -20.62 -10.78 16.64
CA GLN A 50 -19.64 -10.36 17.64
C GLN A 50 -18.29 -9.98 17.01
N ILE A 51 -17.84 -10.77 16.03
CA ILE A 51 -16.59 -10.55 15.30
C ILE A 51 -16.70 -9.29 14.45
N LYS A 52 -17.81 -9.15 13.72
CA LYS A 52 -18.14 -7.98 12.90
C LYS A 52 -18.18 -6.69 13.72
N ALA A 53 -18.82 -6.71 14.89
CA ALA A 53 -18.89 -5.55 15.79
C ALA A 53 -17.49 -5.11 16.25
N HIS A 54 -16.64 -6.07 16.64
CA HIS A 54 -15.27 -5.77 17.05
C HIS A 54 -14.41 -5.28 15.88
N PHE A 55 -14.52 -5.92 14.72
CA PHE A 55 -13.83 -5.54 13.49
C PHE A 55 -14.15 -4.09 13.09
N ASN A 56 -15.44 -3.73 13.04
CA ASN A 56 -15.89 -2.38 12.72
C ASN A 56 -15.40 -1.34 13.74
N ARG A 57 -15.39 -1.68 15.03
CA ARG A 57 -14.86 -0.80 16.09
C ARG A 57 -13.37 -0.52 15.91
N LEU A 58 -12.58 -1.51 15.49
CA LEU A 58 -11.15 -1.31 15.19
C LEU A 58 -10.97 -0.38 13.99
N LEU A 59 -11.79 -0.57 12.93
CA LEU A 59 -11.73 0.23 11.71
C LEU A 59 -12.03 1.72 11.91
N GLN A 60 -12.74 2.09 12.98
CA GLN A 60 -12.96 3.50 13.34
C GLN A 60 -11.67 4.22 13.76
N LYS A 61 -10.70 3.48 14.31
CA LYS A 61 -9.45 4.04 14.84
C LYS A 61 -8.27 3.82 13.91
N HIS A 62 -8.26 2.70 13.17
CA HIS A 62 -7.15 2.28 12.33
C HIS A 62 -7.66 1.70 11.02
N PRO A 63 -6.95 1.86 9.90
CA PRO A 63 -7.37 1.27 8.63
C PRO A 63 -7.27 -0.27 8.61
N GLU A 64 -6.59 -0.87 9.59
CA GLU A 64 -6.38 -2.31 9.69
C GLU A 64 -6.91 -2.85 11.02
N ALA A 65 -7.84 -3.80 10.92
CA ALA A 65 -8.46 -4.54 12.02
C ALA A 65 -7.91 -5.97 12.15
N ILE A 66 -7.39 -6.54 11.06
CA ILE A 66 -6.66 -7.80 11.01
C ILE A 66 -5.25 -7.55 10.48
N VAL A 67 -4.24 -8.06 11.18
CA VAL A 67 -2.82 -7.76 10.90
C VAL A 67 -1.97 -9.02 10.94
N PRO A 68 -0.91 -9.11 10.12
CA PRO A 68 -0.01 -10.24 10.15
C PRO A 68 0.79 -10.26 11.46
N VAL A 69 1.28 -11.44 11.81
CA VAL A 69 2.35 -11.63 12.79
C VAL A 69 3.66 -11.72 12.02
N ALA A 70 4.64 -10.89 12.39
CA ALA A 70 5.99 -10.93 11.84
C ALA A 70 6.95 -11.43 12.93
N GLY A 71 7.46 -12.64 12.78
CA GLY A 71 8.19 -13.34 13.84
C GLY A 71 7.35 -13.48 15.12
N GLU A 72 7.77 -12.81 16.20
CA GLU A 72 7.05 -12.76 17.47
C GLU A 72 6.39 -11.40 17.73
N LEU A 73 6.16 -10.59 16.69
CA LEU A 73 5.63 -9.23 16.82
C LEU A 73 4.24 -9.09 16.19
N CYS A 74 3.37 -8.33 16.85
CA CYS A 74 2.16 -7.82 16.22
C CYS A 74 2.50 -6.61 15.34
N THR A 75 2.39 -6.72 14.02
CA THR A 75 2.74 -5.61 13.10
C THR A 75 1.86 -4.38 13.28
N GLY A 76 0.66 -4.55 13.85
CA GLY A 76 -0.25 -3.43 14.13
C GLY A 76 0.16 -2.53 15.31
N CYS A 77 0.89 -3.04 16.32
CA CYS A 77 1.28 -2.25 17.49
C CYS A 77 2.76 -2.37 17.88
N GLY A 78 3.52 -3.24 17.23
CA GLY A 78 4.93 -3.49 17.50
C GLY A 78 5.22 -4.26 18.79
N MET A 79 4.21 -4.62 19.59
CA MET A 79 4.42 -5.37 20.82
C MET A 79 4.70 -6.84 20.55
N SER A 80 5.60 -7.40 21.36
CA SER A 80 5.91 -8.81 21.36
C SER A 80 4.71 -9.64 21.79
N LEU A 81 4.50 -10.75 21.09
CA LEU A 81 3.49 -11.76 21.35
C LEU A 81 4.18 -12.95 22.03
N THR A 82 3.45 -13.63 22.92
CA THR A 82 3.99 -14.85 23.53
C THR A 82 4.12 -15.95 22.48
N LYS A 83 5.15 -16.80 22.59
CA LYS A 83 5.34 -17.96 21.69
C LYS A 83 4.09 -18.83 21.59
N SER A 84 3.41 -19.06 22.71
CA SER A 84 2.16 -19.81 22.75
C SER A 84 1.07 -19.17 21.87
N LEU A 85 0.93 -17.85 21.90
CA LEU A 85 -0.03 -17.14 21.07
C LEU A 85 0.36 -17.22 19.59
N VAL A 86 1.65 -17.02 19.27
CA VAL A 86 2.15 -17.15 17.89
C VAL A 86 1.86 -18.55 17.34
N GLN A 87 2.12 -19.60 18.11
CA GLN A 87 1.83 -20.99 17.71
C GLN A 87 0.33 -21.23 17.49
N SER A 88 -0.55 -20.66 18.32
CA SER A 88 -1.99 -20.77 18.11
C SER A 88 -2.45 -20.03 16.84
N VAL A 89 -1.84 -18.89 16.52
CA VAL A 89 -2.09 -18.15 15.26
C VAL A 89 -1.62 -18.95 14.05
N VAL A 90 -0.40 -19.50 14.07
CA VAL A 90 0.17 -20.32 12.99
C VAL A 90 -0.71 -21.53 12.69
N LYS A 91 -1.18 -22.22 13.74
CA LYS A 91 -2.04 -23.40 13.58
C LYS A 91 -3.48 -23.06 13.19
N SER A 92 -3.85 -21.77 13.20
CA SER A 92 -5.23 -21.32 12.98
C SER A 92 -6.25 -22.05 13.86
N GLU A 93 -5.87 -22.36 15.12
CA GLU A 93 -6.73 -23.08 16.08
C GLU A 93 -7.97 -22.26 16.44
N ALA A 94 -7.79 -20.94 16.59
CA ALA A 94 -8.84 -19.98 16.87
C ALA A 94 -8.52 -18.61 16.24
N LEU A 95 -9.54 -17.75 16.12
CA LEU A 95 -9.36 -16.36 15.70
C LEU A 95 -8.74 -15.55 16.85
N ASN A 96 -7.42 -15.51 16.88
CA ASN A 96 -6.63 -14.89 17.92
C ASN A 96 -6.59 -13.36 17.78
N ARG A 97 -6.40 -12.67 18.91
CA ARG A 97 -6.27 -11.21 18.99
C ARG A 97 -5.00 -10.81 19.72
N CYS A 98 -4.42 -9.69 19.33
CA CYS A 98 -3.32 -9.07 20.04
C CYS A 98 -3.78 -8.64 21.44
N PRO A 99 -3.10 -9.03 22.54
CA PRO A 99 -3.48 -8.64 23.89
C PRO A 99 -3.32 -7.14 24.15
N ASN A 100 -2.46 -6.45 23.39
CA ASN A 100 -2.21 -5.02 23.54
C ASN A 100 -3.20 -4.15 22.76
N CYS A 101 -3.31 -4.35 21.44
CA CYS A 101 -4.13 -3.49 20.57
C CYS A 101 -5.47 -4.11 20.15
N ALA A 102 -5.75 -5.35 20.58
CA ALA A 102 -6.98 -6.09 20.30
C ALA A 102 -7.27 -6.37 18.81
N ARG A 103 -6.37 -6.05 17.87
CA ARG A 103 -6.50 -6.44 16.45
C ARG A 103 -6.46 -7.96 16.28
N PHE A 104 -7.16 -8.46 15.28
CA PHE A 104 -7.07 -9.86 14.89
C PHE A 104 -5.70 -10.16 14.30
N LEU A 105 -5.20 -11.37 14.56
CA LEU A 105 -3.88 -11.83 14.13
C LEU A 105 -4.03 -12.95 13.10
N TYR A 106 -3.19 -12.93 12.07
CA TYR A 106 -2.99 -14.05 11.17
C TYR A 106 -1.50 -14.27 10.92
N TYR A 107 -1.12 -15.47 10.52
CA TYR A 107 0.24 -15.75 10.07
C TYR A 107 0.22 -15.81 8.54
N PRO A 108 0.92 -14.93 7.82
CA PRO A 108 0.98 -14.98 6.37
C PRO A 108 1.86 -16.15 5.91
N ASP A 109 1.52 -16.74 4.75
CA ASP A 109 2.31 -17.81 4.15
C ASP A 109 3.71 -17.33 3.74
N GLN A 110 3.83 -16.05 3.38
CA GLN A 110 5.07 -15.38 3.01
C GLN A 110 5.07 -13.96 3.58
N LEU A 111 6.19 -13.57 4.21
CA LEU A 111 6.43 -12.20 4.68
C LEU A 111 7.39 -11.51 3.69
N VAL A 112 7.00 -10.36 3.16
CA VAL A 112 7.99 -9.43 2.60
C VAL A 112 8.62 -8.68 3.75
N GLU A 113 9.85 -9.02 4.05
CA GLU A 113 10.68 -8.27 5.00
C GLU A 113 11.68 -7.39 4.25
N ARG A 114 12.09 -6.33 4.93
CA ARG A 114 13.21 -5.47 4.56
C ARG A 114 14.34 -5.72 5.55
N GLU A 115 15.58 -5.62 5.10
CA GLU A 115 16.67 -5.47 6.04
C GLU A 115 16.39 -4.28 6.96
N ARG A 116 16.58 -4.47 8.27
CA ARG A 116 16.35 -3.41 9.25
C ARG A 116 17.27 -2.25 8.94
N VAL A 117 16.69 -1.13 8.51
CA VAL A 117 17.45 0.09 8.31
C VAL A 117 17.90 0.61 9.67
N SER A 118 19.18 0.44 10.00
CA SER A 118 19.79 1.10 11.15
C SER A 118 19.92 2.59 10.84
N ARG A 119 19.06 3.42 11.45
CA ARG A 119 19.30 4.87 11.42
C ARG A 119 20.62 5.15 12.10
N SER A 120 21.58 5.72 11.38
CA SER A 120 22.82 6.19 12.01
C SER A 120 22.55 7.50 12.73
N TYR A 121 23.14 7.64 13.93
CA TYR A 121 23.10 8.88 14.69
C TYR A 121 23.67 10.03 13.84
N GLY A 122 22.92 11.13 13.71
CA GLY A 122 23.30 12.30 12.90
C GLY A 122 22.71 12.35 11.48
N GLU A 123 21.91 11.36 11.05
CA GLU A 123 21.20 11.45 9.78
C GLU A 123 20.25 12.66 9.72
N VAL A 124 20.38 13.44 8.65
CA VAL A 124 19.53 14.61 8.41
C VAL A 124 18.08 14.16 8.23
N GLN A 125 17.19 14.73 9.04
CA GLN A 125 15.76 14.43 8.94
C GLN A 125 15.23 14.87 7.57
N LYS A 126 14.81 13.91 6.75
CA LYS A 126 14.16 14.18 5.46
C LYS A 126 12.87 14.97 5.68
N LYS A 127 12.58 15.91 4.77
CA LYS A 127 11.47 16.87 4.83
C LYS A 127 10.56 16.75 3.61
N GLY A 128 9.31 17.21 3.71
CA GLY A 128 8.35 17.17 2.59
C GLY A 128 8.15 15.76 2.01
N ILE A 129 8.11 15.66 0.67
CA ILE A 129 7.90 14.39 -0.04
C ILE A 129 9.08 13.41 0.10
N ALA A 130 10.30 13.93 0.32
CA ALA A 130 11.51 13.13 0.52
C ALA A 130 11.47 12.24 1.77
N ARG A 131 10.47 12.43 2.65
CA ARG A 131 10.19 11.52 3.77
C ARG A 131 9.75 10.13 3.32
N PHE A 132 9.22 10.01 2.10
CA PHE A 132 8.59 8.79 1.59
C PHE A 132 9.27 8.24 0.34
N THR A 133 10.26 8.94 -0.22
CA THR A 133 10.93 8.55 -1.47
C THR A 133 12.34 9.13 -1.51
N ALA A 134 13.13 8.77 -2.51
CA ALA A 134 14.52 9.19 -2.68
C ALA A 134 14.85 9.38 -4.18
N PRO A 135 15.90 10.14 -4.53
CA PRO A 135 16.33 10.29 -5.93
C PRO A 135 16.48 8.96 -6.66
N GLU A 136 16.99 7.94 -5.98
CA GLU A 136 17.29 6.61 -6.52
C GLU A 136 16.02 5.81 -6.84
N LEU A 137 14.87 6.22 -6.28
CA LEU A 137 13.57 5.61 -6.53
C LEU A 137 12.78 6.28 -7.66
N MET A 138 13.42 7.19 -8.41
CA MET A 138 12.87 7.75 -9.65
C MET A 138 13.19 6.80 -10.80
N ILE A 139 12.19 6.50 -11.64
CA ILE A 139 12.34 5.61 -12.80
C ILE A 139 11.87 6.33 -14.04
N PHE A 140 12.80 6.59 -14.96
CA PHE A 140 12.52 7.36 -16.16
C PHE A 140 13.33 6.91 -17.39
N PRO A 141 12.68 6.62 -18.52
CA PRO A 141 11.27 6.25 -18.65
C PRO A 141 11.04 4.82 -18.12
N LEU A 142 9.82 4.54 -17.66
CA LEU A 142 9.33 3.16 -17.53
C LEU A 142 9.30 2.51 -18.91
N LYS A 143 9.86 1.31 -19.01
CA LYS A 143 9.98 0.54 -20.26
C LYS A 143 8.84 -0.46 -20.46
N GLY A 144 8.18 -0.86 -19.38
CA GLY A 144 7.04 -1.79 -19.43
C GLY A 144 5.88 -1.27 -20.28
N ASN A 145 5.27 -2.18 -21.04
CA ASN A 145 4.11 -1.93 -21.93
C ASN A 145 2.80 -2.47 -21.34
N SER A 146 2.88 -3.25 -20.26
CA SER A 146 1.74 -3.75 -19.50
C SER A 146 1.80 -3.29 -18.04
N GLY A 147 0.68 -3.39 -17.33
CA GLY A 147 0.65 -3.06 -15.91
C GLY A 147 1.59 -3.92 -15.08
N GLU A 148 1.66 -5.21 -15.41
CA GLU A 148 2.56 -6.17 -14.78
C GLU A 148 4.03 -5.83 -15.02
N GLU A 149 4.42 -5.52 -16.27
CA GLU A 149 5.80 -5.14 -16.59
C GLU A 149 6.22 -3.84 -15.88
N VAL A 150 5.31 -2.85 -15.80
CA VAL A 150 5.58 -1.62 -15.03
C VAL A 150 5.75 -1.92 -13.54
N LEU A 151 4.88 -2.75 -12.96
CA LEU A 151 5.00 -3.12 -11.54
C LEU A 151 6.29 -3.91 -11.28
N ALA A 152 6.68 -4.81 -12.19
CA ALA A 152 7.92 -5.57 -12.09
C ALA A 152 9.14 -4.65 -12.09
N GLU A 153 9.20 -3.68 -13.01
CA GLU A 153 10.28 -2.68 -13.08
C GLU A 153 10.37 -1.85 -11.79
N MET A 154 9.23 -1.44 -11.23
CA MET A 154 9.19 -0.69 -9.97
C MET A 154 9.59 -1.52 -8.75
N CYS A 155 9.14 -2.79 -8.67
CA CYS A 155 9.55 -3.72 -7.61
C CYS A 155 11.05 -4.02 -7.66
N GLN A 156 11.58 -4.22 -8.87
CA GLN A 156 13.00 -4.45 -9.10
C GLN A 156 13.83 -3.24 -8.66
N ARG A 157 13.41 -2.01 -8.99
CA ARG A 157 14.10 -0.80 -8.51
C ARG A 157 14.11 -0.74 -6.99
N MET A 158 13.00 -1.03 -6.32
CA MET A 158 12.97 -1.03 -4.86
C MET A 158 13.91 -2.08 -4.25
N GLN A 159 14.12 -3.23 -4.89
CA GLN A 159 15.11 -4.22 -4.43
C GLN A 159 16.54 -3.75 -4.67
N GLN A 160 16.84 -3.23 -5.86
CA GLN A 160 18.18 -2.73 -6.21
C GLN A 160 18.67 -1.67 -5.22
N GLU A 161 17.77 -0.79 -4.78
CA GLU A 161 18.06 0.28 -3.84
C GLU A 161 17.92 -0.15 -2.36
N GLY A 162 17.78 -1.45 -2.07
CA GLY A 162 17.73 -2.00 -0.71
C GLY A 162 16.47 -1.66 0.08
N PHE A 163 15.40 -1.19 -0.58
CA PHE A 163 14.12 -0.92 0.07
C PHE A 163 13.27 -2.18 0.27
N VAL A 164 13.55 -3.28 -0.43
CA VAL A 164 12.93 -4.61 -0.21
C VAL A 164 13.94 -5.70 -0.51
N ASN A 165 13.76 -6.89 0.07
CA ASN A 165 14.72 -7.98 -0.12
C ASN A 165 14.31 -8.97 -1.22
N ASN A 166 13.06 -8.93 -1.67
CA ASN A 166 12.51 -9.85 -2.66
C ASN A 166 11.48 -9.13 -3.56
N SER A 167 11.90 -8.76 -4.78
CA SER A 167 11.07 -8.06 -5.76
C SER A 167 10.01 -8.96 -6.40
N GLU A 168 10.28 -10.26 -6.56
CA GLU A 168 9.33 -11.21 -7.16
C GLU A 168 8.13 -11.40 -6.23
N HIS A 169 8.39 -11.66 -4.95
CA HIS A 169 7.33 -11.77 -3.96
C HIS A 169 6.55 -10.45 -3.80
N LEU A 170 7.24 -9.30 -3.85
CA LEU A 170 6.58 -8.00 -3.83
C LEU A 170 5.67 -7.80 -5.06
N LEU A 171 6.10 -8.23 -6.24
CA LEU A 171 5.32 -8.16 -7.47
C LEU A 171 4.06 -9.02 -7.35
N ASP A 172 4.17 -10.25 -6.85
CA ASP A 172 3.01 -11.13 -6.63
C ASP A 172 1.96 -10.46 -5.75
N LEU A 173 2.37 -9.87 -4.62
CA LEU A 173 1.47 -9.15 -3.72
C LEU A 173 0.88 -7.89 -4.39
N ALA A 174 1.67 -7.18 -5.21
CA ALA A 174 1.18 -6.02 -5.95
C ALA A 174 0.13 -6.40 -6.98
N LEU A 175 0.31 -7.50 -7.71
CA LEU A 175 -0.63 -8.02 -8.69
C LEU A 175 -1.91 -8.54 -8.03
N GLN A 176 -1.78 -9.30 -6.93
CA GLN A 176 -2.93 -9.72 -6.13
C GLN A 176 -3.74 -8.52 -5.63
N ARG A 177 -3.07 -7.47 -5.15
CA ARG A 177 -3.73 -6.24 -4.72
C ARG A 177 -4.41 -5.53 -5.89
N GLU A 178 -3.75 -5.39 -7.04
CA GLU A 178 -4.32 -4.73 -8.22
C GLU A 178 -5.55 -5.49 -8.76
N ALA A 179 -5.55 -6.82 -8.68
CA ALA A 179 -6.66 -7.68 -9.10
C ALA A 179 -7.93 -7.51 -8.25
N ILE A 180 -7.82 -7.10 -6.99
CA ILE A 180 -8.99 -6.82 -6.14
C ILE A 180 -9.77 -5.64 -6.72
N ILE A 181 -9.10 -4.48 -6.80
CA ILE A 181 -9.63 -3.26 -7.39
C ILE A 181 -8.45 -2.45 -7.91
N SER A 182 -8.59 -2.04 -9.17
CA SER A 182 -7.66 -1.16 -9.86
C SER A 182 -7.22 0.04 -9.02
N THR A 183 -5.90 0.24 -8.93
CA THR A 183 -5.28 1.39 -8.28
C THR A 183 -5.02 2.55 -9.24
N ALA A 184 -5.37 2.37 -10.52
CA ALA A 184 -5.46 3.47 -11.47
C ALA A 184 -6.56 4.45 -11.04
N VAL A 185 -6.27 5.74 -11.24
CA VAL A 185 -7.22 6.81 -11.00
C VAL A 185 -7.25 7.78 -12.18
N ASP A 186 -7.98 8.88 -12.04
CA ASP A 186 -8.13 9.84 -13.13
C ASP A 186 -6.82 10.59 -13.41
N ASN A 187 -6.78 11.30 -14.53
CA ASN A 187 -5.63 12.12 -14.94
C ASN A 187 -4.35 11.33 -15.25
N GLY A 188 -4.47 10.04 -15.60
CA GLY A 188 -3.33 9.21 -15.97
C GLY A 188 -2.41 8.88 -14.80
N LEU A 189 -2.93 8.88 -13.57
CA LEU A 189 -2.20 8.53 -12.36
C LEU A 189 -2.53 7.10 -11.93
N ALA A 190 -1.55 6.42 -11.36
CA ALA A 190 -1.73 5.14 -10.69
C ALA A 190 -1.04 5.17 -9.32
N PHE A 191 -1.67 4.55 -8.32
CA PHE A 191 -1.15 4.42 -6.95
C PHE A 191 -1.05 2.94 -6.53
N PRO A 192 -0.34 2.08 -7.27
CA PRO A 192 -0.21 0.70 -6.85
C PRO A 192 0.58 0.62 -5.54
N HIS A 193 0.21 -0.31 -4.68
CA HIS A 193 0.80 -0.38 -3.34
C HIS A 193 0.68 -1.76 -2.72
N VAL A 194 1.62 -2.09 -1.84
CA VAL A 194 1.61 -3.30 -1.02
C VAL A 194 1.66 -2.90 0.45
N ARG A 195 0.77 -3.48 1.27
CA ARG A 195 0.75 -3.30 2.73
C ARG A 195 1.39 -4.49 3.44
N GLY A 196 1.82 -4.29 4.68
CA GLY A 196 2.39 -5.35 5.53
C GLY A 196 3.84 -5.70 5.19
N VAL A 197 4.57 -4.78 4.55
CA VAL A 197 6.00 -4.96 4.30
C VAL A 197 6.80 -4.32 5.42
N GLU A 198 7.34 -5.17 6.29
CA GLU A 198 7.90 -4.78 7.58
C GLU A 198 9.42 -4.52 7.52
N GLY A 199 9.97 -3.88 8.56
CA GLY A 199 11.42 -3.62 8.69
C GLY A 199 11.89 -2.23 8.27
N GLY A 200 11.00 -1.38 7.75
CA GLY A 200 11.34 -0.01 7.31
C GLY A 200 10.20 1.00 7.51
N GLY A 201 10.30 2.16 6.84
CA GLY A 201 9.24 3.16 6.77
C GLY A 201 8.40 3.04 5.50
N LEU A 202 7.31 3.82 5.42
CA LEU A 202 6.55 4.02 4.18
C LEU A 202 7.50 4.51 3.07
N SER A 203 7.58 3.77 1.97
CA SER A 203 8.46 4.09 0.84
C SER A 203 7.71 4.08 -0.48
N MET A 204 8.16 4.90 -1.43
CA MET A 204 7.49 5.13 -2.70
C MET A 204 8.50 5.26 -3.83
N ALA A 205 8.33 4.45 -4.88
CA ALA A 205 8.96 4.64 -6.17
C ALA A 205 8.06 5.44 -7.11
N VAL A 206 8.66 6.29 -7.94
CA VAL A 206 7.93 7.14 -8.89
C VAL A 206 8.42 6.85 -10.29
N GLY A 207 7.51 6.38 -11.14
CA GLY A 207 7.81 5.98 -12.50
C GLY A 207 7.00 6.76 -13.53
N ILE A 208 7.64 7.12 -14.65
CA ILE A 208 6.98 7.82 -15.75
C ILE A 208 6.98 6.98 -17.02
N SER A 209 5.80 6.64 -17.52
CA SER A 209 5.61 6.05 -18.85
C SER A 209 5.13 7.14 -19.82
N LYS A 210 6.01 7.60 -20.72
CA LYS A 210 5.70 8.68 -21.68
C LYS A 210 4.51 8.33 -22.57
N LYS A 211 4.48 7.11 -23.11
CA LYS A 211 3.42 6.58 -23.98
C LYS A 211 2.14 6.25 -23.21
N GLY A 212 2.29 5.97 -21.91
CA GLY A 212 1.21 5.49 -21.05
C GLY A 212 0.95 4.00 -21.23
N VAL A 213 0.42 3.39 -20.18
CA VAL A 213 0.15 1.96 -20.09
C VAL A 213 -1.33 1.76 -19.79
N LYS A 214 -1.94 0.74 -20.41
CA LYS A 214 -3.29 0.30 -20.06
C LYS A 214 -3.23 -0.28 -18.66
N PHE A 215 -3.65 0.53 -17.69
CA PHE A 215 -3.63 0.20 -16.27
C PHE A 215 -5.00 0.53 -15.68
N GLY A 216 -5.58 -0.42 -14.95
CA GLY A 216 -6.82 -0.21 -14.23
C GLY A 216 -8.13 -0.67 -14.87
N GLY A 217 -8.06 -1.49 -15.92
CA GLY A 217 -9.20 -2.21 -16.49
C GLY A 217 -9.87 -1.53 -17.69
N PRO A 218 -10.94 -2.15 -18.23
CA PRO A 218 -11.63 -1.67 -19.43
C PRO A 218 -12.19 -0.24 -19.28
N GLY A 219 -12.05 0.58 -20.32
CA GLY A 219 -12.60 1.94 -20.37
C GLY A 219 -11.84 3.01 -19.59
N ARG A 220 -10.75 2.67 -18.89
CA ARG A 220 -9.85 3.64 -18.25
C ARG A 220 -8.87 4.25 -19.26
N THR A 221 -8.50 5.51 -19.02
CA THR A 221 -7.42 6.18 -19.75
C THR A 221 -6.06 5.59 -19.38
N LEU A 222 -5.07 5.73 -20.26
CA LEU A 222 -3.71 5.25 -20.02
C LEU A 222 -3.11 5.92 -18.77
N SER A 223 -2.51 5.11 -17.90
CA SER A 223 -1.73 5.62 -16.78
C SER A 223 -0.32 5.95 -17.25
N ARG A 224 0.17 7.13 -16.90
CA ARG A 224 1.48 7.67 -17.32
C ARG A 224 2.39 7.94 -16.13
N ILE A 225 1.82 8.20 -14.95
CA ILE A 225 2.55 8.52 -13.73
C ILE A 225 2.18 7.48 -12.66
N PHE A 226 3.17 6.71 -12.22
CA PHE A 226 3.00 5.63 -11.25
C PHE A 226 3.68 6.01 -9.94
N PHE A 227 2.95 5.91 -8.84
CA PHE A 227 3.45 6.08 -7.48
C PHE A 227 3.32 4.74 -6.75
N PHE A 228 4.32 3.88 -6.92
CA PHE A 228 4.31 2.55 -6.30
C PHE A 228 4.75 2.63 -4.85
N MET A 229 3.92 2.16 -3.91
CA MET A 229 4.19 2.31 -2.47
C MET A 229 4.31 0.97 -1.76
N VAL A 230 5.19 0.95 -0.77
CA VAL A 230 5.34 -0.15 0.16
C VAL A 230 5.10 0.38 1.57
N ILE A 231 4.12 -0.23 2.26
CA ILE A 231 3.49 0.34 3.46
C ILE A 231 3.63 -0.66 4.62
N PRO A 232 4.48 -0.38 5.61
CA PRO A 232 4.45 -1.10 6.89
C PRO A 232 3.10 -0.92 7.59
N THR A 233 2.59 -1.96 8.27
CA THR A 233 1.29 -1.92 8.97
C THR A 233 1.19 -0.75 9.96
N ALA A 234 2.29 -0.48 10.69
CA ALA A 234 2.36 0.64 11.64
C ALA A 234 2.13 2.03 10.99
N THR A 235 2.37 2.15 9.68
CA THR A 235 2.24 3.42 8.93
C THR A 235 1.00 3.49 8.06
N SER A 236 0.09 2.51 8.15
CA SER A 236 -1.10 2.43 7.31
C SER A 236 -2.01 3.66 7.39
N ALA A 237 -2.04 4.38 8.51
CA ALA A 237 -2.82 5.62 8.60
C ALA A 237 -2.20 6.79 7.78
N PHE A 238 -0.89 6.77 7.54
CA PHE A 238 -0.18 7.86 6.87
C PHE A 238 -0.23 7.77 5.35
N TYR A 239 -0.24 6.55 4.77
CA TYR A 239 -0.22 6.43 3.31
C TYR A 239 -1.51 6.97 2.66
N LEU A 240 -2.68 6.87 3.32
CA LEU A 240 -3.92 7.49 2.81
C LEU A 240 -3.78 9.01 2.69
N LYS A 241 -3.09 9.66 3.64
CA LYS A 241 -2.78 11.09 3.56
C LYS A 241 -1.80 11.38 2.42
N LEU A 242 -0.82 10.51 2.19
CA LEU A 242 0.11 10.60 1.06
C LEU A 242 -0.62 10.52 -0.28
N ILE A 243 -1.45 9.50 -0.50
CA ILE A 243 -2.28 9.36 -1.70
C ILE A 243 -3.20 10.58 -1.87
N SER A 244 -3.86 11.06 -0.80
CA SER A 244 -4.69 12.27 -0.86
C SER A 244 -3.91 13.47 -1.36
N GLY A 245 -2.72 13.69 -0.80
CA GLY A 245 -1.86 14.81 -1.16
C GLY A 245 -1.40 14.73 -2.61
N LEU A 246 -0.88 13.56 -3.03
CA LEU A 246 -0.42 13.34 -4.40
C LEU A 246 -1.56 13.48 -5.41
N SER A 247 -2.71 12.85 -5.15
CA SER A 247 -3.90 12.96 -5.99
C SER A 247 -4.39 14.41 -6.13
N LYS A 248 -4.35 15.19 -5.05
CA LYS A 248 -4.70 16.63 -5.09
C LYS A 248 -3.69 17.45 -5.89
N THR A 249 -2.38 17.25 -5.63
CA THR A 249 -1.30 17.93 -6.37
C THR A 249 -1.43 17.66 -7.86
N PHE A 250 -1.42 16.38 -8.24
CA PHE A 250 -1.39 15.97 -9.64
C PHE A 250 -2.77 15.90 -10.29
N ARG A 251 -3.81 16.47 -9.66
CA ARG A 251 -5.07 16.83 -10.34
C ARG A 251 -4.87 18.05 -11.23
N ASP A 252 -3.95 18.93 -10.87
CA ASP A 252 -3.57 20.07 -11.70
C ASP A 252 -2.80 19.59 -12.94
N LYS A 253 -3.17 20.10 -14.12
CA LYS A 253 -2.57 19.65 -15.39
C LYS A 253 -1.11 20.07 -15.50
N ASP A 254 -0.78 21.29 -15.10
CA ASP A 254 0.56 21.85 -15.24
C ASP A 254 1.56 21.08 -14.37
N THR A 255 1.18 20.71 -13.15
CA THR A 255 2.02 19.86 -12.29
C THR A 255 2.28 18.47 -12.89
N ARG A 256 1.29 17.86 -13.58
CA ARG A 256 1.51 16.57 -14.27
C ARG A 256 2.46 16.74 -15.45
N GLU A 257 2.25 17.77 -16.28
CA GLU A 257 3.10 18.06 -17.42
C GLU A 257 4.54 18.33 -17.00
N MET A 258 4.76 18.94 -15.82
CA MET A 258 6.11 19.08 -15.26
C MET A 258 6.82 17.74 -15.03
N LEU A 259 6.12 16.68 -14.60
CA LEU A 259 6.73 15.35 -14.45
C LEU A 259 6.89 14.64 -15.80
N LEU A 260 5.91 14.80 -16.69
CA LEU A 260 5.88 14.10 -17.98
C LEU A 260 6.93 14.62 -18.98
N ASN A 261 7.34 15.88 -18.84
CA ASN A 261 8.30 16.55 -19.71
C ASN A 261 9.75 16.50 -19.19
N CYS A 262 10.03 15.82 -18.08
CA CYS A 262 11.41 15.57 -17.63
C CYS A 262 12.21 14.83 -18.72
N ALA A 263 13.53 14.99 -18.70
CA ALA A 263 14.46 14.28 -19.57
C ALA A 263 15.07 13.05 -18.90
N ASP A 264 15.21 13.06 -17.58
CA ASP A 264 15.89 12.03 -16.79
C ASP A 264 15.35 11.92 -15.34
N GLU A 265 15.91 10.98 -14.58
CA GLU A 265 15.55 10.70 -13.18
C GLU A 265 15.87 11.88 -12.23
N ALA A 266 16.92 12.64 -12.51
CA ALA A 266 17.34 13.78 -11.69
C ALA A 266 16.38 14.97 -11.84
N GLU A 267 15.92 15.24 -13.06
CA GLU A 267 14.85 16.20 -13.33
C GLU A 267 13.53 15.75 -12.71
N LEU A 268 13.19 14.46 -12.81
CA LEU A 268 11.99 13.92 -12.19
C LEU A 268 12.00 14.12 -10.67
N TRP A 269 13.13 13.87 -10.01
CA TRP A 269 13.31 14.13 -8.58
C TRP A 269 13.08 15.61 -8.22
N LYS A 270 13.69 16.52 -8.99
CA LYS A 270 13.56 17.97 -8.77
C LYS A 270 12.11 18.43 -8.99
N ALA A 271 11.48 17.97 -10.06
CA ALA A 271 10.10 18.30 -10.41
C ALA A 271 9.12 17.77 -9.36
N LEU A 272 9.31 16.55 -8.85
CA LEU A 272 8.52 15.97 -7.77
C LEU A 272 8.62 16.82 -6.50
N ASN A 273 9.82 17.18 -6.06
CA ASN A 273 10.01 18.03 -4.87
C ASN A 273 9.38 19.42 -5.03
N LYS A 274 9.51 20.03 -6.21
CA LYS A 274 8.96 21.35 -6.51
C LYS A 274 7.42 21.34 -6.50
N THR A 275 6.80 20.40 -7.20
CA THR A 275 5.33 20.31 -7.35
C THR A 275 4.64 19.92 -6.04
N THR A 276 5.31 19.16 -5.19
CA THR A 276 4.73 18.66 -3.93
C THR A 276 4.99 19.57 -2.72
N ARG A 277 5.81 20.62 -2.85
CA ARG A 277 6.22 21.52 -1.75
C ARG A 277 5.05 22.16 -0.99
N LYS A 278 3.98 22.55 -1.68
CA LYS A 278 2.79 23.17 -1.05
C LYS A 278 1.96 22.14 -0.26
N THR A 279 1.99 20.88 -0.69
CA THR A 279 1.17 19.81 -0.13
C THR A 279 1.86 19.14 1.06
N PHE A 280 3.15 18.85 0.94
CA PHE A 280 3.95 18.23 1.99
C PHE A 280 4.96 19.26 2.47
N LYS A 281 4.61 19.94 3.58
CA LYS A 281 5.47 20.97 4.17
C LYS A 281 6.89 20.45 4.38
N GLN A 282 7.86 21.22 3.90
CA GLN A 282 9.28 21.01 4.14
C GLN A 282 9.64 21.46 5.56
#